data_AF-F7S8U4-F1
#
_entry.id   AF-F7S8U4-F1
#
_cell.length_a   1.000
_cell.length_b   1.000
_cell.length_c   1.000
_cell.angle_alpha   90.00
_cell.angle_beta   90.00
_cell.angle_gamma   90.00
#
_symmetry.space_group_name_H-M   'P 1'
#
loop_
_entity.id
_entity.type
_entity.pdbx_description
1 polymer ?
#
loop_
_entity_poly.entity_id
_entity_poly.type
_entity_poly.pdbx_seq_one_letter_code
_entity_poly.pdbx_strand_id
1 'polypeptide(L)'
;GALLATAQVALFDRAKARYRAGFGAIDPAEIDEMRLVDLTTAIWFREVLEHAREALGHYAVFLRAAQAPGESVALRAAIAATLRDQHGAWRRRLAAIAAAPPHPAGPLAVQAVFVGKLIRAAATGADTALLALAREDFAAAIAGAIRPEKPYAHPKPACQPGPPGLAEQREAPLRGPEP
;
A
#
# COMPACT_ATOMS: atom_id res chain seq x y z
N GLY A 1 -15.88 10.06 -22.95
CA GLY A 1 -15.57 10.81 -21.70
C GLY A 1 -16.38 10.31 -20.52
N ALA A 2 -17.70 10.50 -20.52
CA ALA A 2 -18.56 10.23 -19.35
C ALA A 2 -18.70 8.74 -18.96
N LEU A 3 -18.85 7.83 -19.93
CA LEU A 3 -19.01 6.39 -19.65
C LEU A 3 -17.81 5.79 -18.90
N LEU A 4 -16.59 6.18 -19.28
CA LEU A 4 -15.36 5.72 -18.63
C LEU A 4 -15.27 6.25 -17.19
N ALA A 5 -15.60 7.53 -16.97
CA ALA A 5 -15.61 8.13 -15.65
C ALA A 5 -16.65 7.43 -14.74
N THR A 6 -17.86 7.16 -15.23
CA THR A 6 -18.89 6.42 -14.48
C THR A 6 -18.45 4.99 -14.15
N ALA A 7 -17.81 4.29 -15.10
CA ALA A 7 -17.29 2.94 -14.88
C ALA A 7 -16.17 2.92 -13.82
N GLN A 8 -15.29 3.92 -13.83
CA GLN A 8 -14.25 4.10 -12.81
C GLN A 8 -14.88 4.32 -11.43
N VAL A 9 -15.82 5.27 -11.30
CA VAL A 9 -16.50 5.53 -10.02
C VAL A 9 -17.19 4.26 -9.49
N ALA A 10 -17.92 3.53 -10.35
CA ALA A 10 -18.56 2.28 -9.96
C ALA A 10 -17.57 1.21 -9.47
N LEU A 11 -16.36 1.15 -10.05
CA LEU A 11 -15.28 0.27 -9.61
C LEU A 11 -14.78 0.64 -8.20
N PHE A 12 -14.65 1.94 -7.90
CA PHE A 12 -14.29 2.42 -6.57
C PHE A 12 -15.37 2.13 -5.52
N ASP A 13 -16.64 2.30 -5.88
CA ASP A 13 -17.75 2.05 -4.97
C ASP A 13 -17.89 0.57 -4.63
N ARG A 14 -17.72 -0.32 -5.61
CA ARG A 14 -17.70 -1.77 -5.37
C ARG A 14 -16.55 -2.20 -4.47
N ALA A 15 -15.33 -1.70 -4.73
CA ALA A 15 -14.19 -1.96 -3.86
C ALA A 15 -14.45 -1.50 -2.41
N LYS A 16 -14.97 -0.28 -2.23
CA LYS A 16 -15.36 0.25 -0.91
C LYS A 16 -16.42 -0.62 -0.23
N ALA A 17 -17.44 -1.06 -0.97
CA ALA A 17 -18.50 -1.92 -0.43
C ALA A 17 -17.95 -3.26 0.05
N ARG A 18 -17.03 -3.90 -0.70
CA ARG A 18 -16.38 -5.15 -0.29
C ARG A 18 -15.56 -5.00 0.99
N TYR A 19 -14.77 -3.92 1.08
CA TYR A 19 -14.03 -3.64 2.32
C TYR A 19 -14.97 -3.41 3.51
N ARG A 20 -16.06 -2.63 3.34
CA ARG A 20 -17.04 -2.43 4.42
C ARG A 20 -17.73 -3.72 4.83
N ALA A 21 -18.07 -4.60 3.89
CA ALA A 21 -18.67 -5.90 4.19
C ALA A 21 -17.69 -6.81 4.96
N GLY A 22 -16.40 -6.82 4.60
CA GLY A 22 -15.39 -7.61 5.31
C GLY A 22 -15.09 -7.11 6.72
N PHE A 23 -15.12 -5.79 6.94
CA PHE A 23 -14.78 -5.18 8.23
C PHE A 23 -16.01 -4.84 9.11
N GLY A 24 -17.22 -4.80 8.56
CA GLY A 24 -18.44 -4.39 9.26
C GLY A 24 -19.06 -5.46 10.16
N ALA A 25 -18.61 -6.71 10.05
CA ALA A 25 -19.12 -7.84 10.81
C ALA A 25 -18.41 -8.05 12.17
N ILE A 26 -17.50 -7.17 12.57
CA ILE A 26 -16.65 -7.36 13.74
C ILE A 26 -16.89 -6.24 14.75
N ASP A 27 -17.10 -6.63 16.00
CA ASP A 27 -17.19 -5.71 17.13
C ASP A 27 -15.82 -5.02 17.31
N PRO A 28 -15.75 -3.67 17.24
CA PRO A 28 -14.53 -2.92 17.52
C PRO A 28 -13.92 -3.21 18.90
N ALA A 29 -14.70 -3.68 19.87
CA ALA A 29 -14.22 -4.02 21.21
C ALA A 29 -13.45 -5.35 21.27
N GLU A 30 -13.61 -6.23 20.28
CA GLU A 30 -12.97 -7.55 20.22
C GLU A 30 -11.72 -7.59 19.35
N ILE A 31 -11.29 -6.45 18.79
CA ILE A 31 -10.14 -6.42 17.89
C ILE A 31 -8.84 -6.37 18.68
N ASP A 32 -8.05 -7.43 18.58
CA ASP A 32 -6.65 -7.47 19.00
C ASP A 32 -5.72 -7.56 17.78
N GLU A 33 -4.40 -7.59 18.03
CA GLU A 33 -3.40 -7.67 16.97
C GLU A 33 -3.56 -8.93 16.12
N MET A 34 -3.74 -10.10 16.74
CA MET A 34 -3.87 -11.37 16.02
C MET A 34 -5.12 -11.36 15.14
N ARG A 35 -6.23 -10.85 15.68
CA ARG A 35 -7.50 -10.75 14.97
C ARG A 35 -7.40 -9.79 13.79
N LEU A 36 -6.68 -8.66 13.94
CA LEU A 36 -6.46 -7.72 12.85
C LEU A 36 -5.60 -8.35 11.74
N VAL A 37 -4.57 -9.12 12.09
CA VAL A 37 -3.74 -9.87 11.13
C VAL A 37 -4.58 -10.89 10.37
N ASP A 38 -5.34 -11.71 11.08
CA ASP A 38 -6.16 -12.77 10.47
C ASP A 38 -7.22 -12.18 9.55
N LEU A 39 -7.88 -11.11 9.98
CA LEU A 39 -8.88 -10.40 9.18
C LEU A 39 -8.28 -9.78 7.92
N THR A 40 -7.13 -9.12 8.06
CA THR A 40 -6.43 -8.53 6.91
C THR A 40 -6.04 -9.60 5.90
N THR A 41 -5.55 -10.74 6.39
CA THR A 41 -5.18 -11.90 5.58
C THR A 41 -6.40 -12.49 4.87
N ALA A 42 -7.51 -12.68 5.57
CA ALA A 42 -8.75 -13.22 4.98
C ALA A 42 -9.33 -12.29 3.91
N ILE A 43 -9.35 -10.97 4.16
CA ILE A 43 -9.79 -9.98 3.17
C ILE A 43 -8.86 -9.99 1.96
N TRP A 44 -7.55 -10.08 2.18
CA TRP A 44 -6.59 -10.17 1.10
C TRP A 44 -6.78 -11.44 0.25
N PHE A 45 -6.96 -12.61 0.88
CA PHE A 45 -7.26 -13.85 0.16
C PHE A 45 -8.53 -13.73 -0.67
N ARG A 46 -9.59 -13.16 -0.09
CA ARG A 46 -10.84 -12.93 -0.82
C ARG A 46 -10.63 -12.05 -2.05
N GLU A 47 -9.92 -10.92 -1.91
CA GLU A 47 -9.64 -10.04 -3.05
C GLU A 47 -8.79 -10.73 -4.12
N VAL A 48 -7.80 -11.54 -3.72
CA VAL A 48 -6.95 -12.30 -4.66
C VAL A 48 -7.74 -13.40 -5.38
N LEU A 49 -8.54 -14.19 -4.67
CA LEU A 49 -9.18 -15.38 -5.21
C LEU A 49 -10.48 -15.06 -5.96
N GLU A 50 -11.26 -14.10 -5.48
CA GLU A 50 -12.58 -13.78 -6.04
C GLU A 50 -12.55 -12.55 -6.96
N HIS A 51 -11.59 -11.63 -6.76
CA HIS A 51 -11.65 -10.29 -7.34
C HIS A 51 -10.36 -9.82 -8.02
N ALA A 52 -9.38 -10.71 -8.29
CA ALA A 52 -8.07 -10.33 -8.84
C ALA A 52 -8.15 -9.43 -10.09
N ARG A 53 -9.01 -9.76 -11.07
CA ARG A 53 -9.17 -8.96 -12.29
C ARG A 53 -9.71 -7.56 -12.01
N GLU A 54 -10.66 -7.48 -11.07
CA GLU A 54 -11.23 -6.20 -10.65
C GLU A 54 -10.19 -5.37 -9.89
N ALA A 55 -9.36 -6.00 -9.06
CA ALA A 55 -8.25 -5.35 -8.36
C ALA A 55 -7.21 -4.77 -9.34
N LEU A 56 -6.83 -5.51 -10.39
CA LEU A 56 -5.94 -5.00 -11.43
C LEU A 56 -6.55 -3.80 -12.17
N GLY A 57 -7.82 -3.90 -12.56
CA GLY A 57 -8.55 -2.78 -13.16
C GLY A 57 -8.58 -1.55 -12.24
N HIS A 58 -8.80 -1.77 -10.94
CA HIS A 58 -8.84 -0.72 -9.94
C HIS A 58 -7.50 0.02 -9.86
N TYR A 59 -6.39 -0.68 -9.68
CA TYR A 59 -5.08 -0.03 -9.57
C TYR A 59 -4.56 0.53 -10.90
N ALA A 60 -4.97 -0.02 -12.05
CA ALA A 60 -4.67 0.59 -13.35
C ALA A 60 -5.26 2.01 -13.47
N VAL A 61 -6.44 2.27 -12.88
CA VAL A 61 -7.04 3.60 -12.83
C VAL A 61 -6.22 4.56 -11.97
N PHE A 62 -5.66 4.10 -10.85
CA PHE A 62 -4.75 4.91 -10.02
C PHE A 62 -3.51 5.32 -10.80
N LEU A 63 -2.89 4.38 -11.51
CA LEU A 63 -1.69 4.64 -12.31
C LEU A 63 -1.97 5.64 -13.43
N ARG A 64 -3.09 5.49 -14.15
CA ARG A 64 -3.47 6.46 -15.19
C ARG A 64 -3.71 7.85 -14.63
N ALA A 65 -4.41 7.97 -13.50
CA ALA A 65 -4.64 9.26 -12.84
C ALA A 65 -3.34 9.91 -12.35
N ALA A 66 -2.34 9.12 -11.99
CA ALA A 66 -1.02 9.60 -11.63
C ALA A 66 -0.23 10.12 -12.86
N GLN A 67 -0.32 9.44 -14.00
CA GLN A 67 0.41 9.75 -15.24
C GLN A 67 -0.18 10.91 -16.05
N ALA A 68 -1.49 11.14 -15.99
CA ALA A 68 -2.17 12.21 -16.74
C ALA A 68 -2.85 13.23 -15.80
N PRO A 69 -2.07 14.09 -15.11
CA PRO A 69 -2.61 15.01 -14.10
C PRO A 69 -3.56 16.07 -14.67
N GLY A 70 -3.39 16.50 -15.93
CA GLY A 70 -4.20 17.55 -16.55
C GLY A 70 -5.62 17.13 -16.94
N GLU A 71 -5.85 15.85 -17.23
CA GLU A 71 -7.14 15.35 -17.76
C GLU A 71 -8.10 14.82 -16.69
N SER A 72 -7.65 14.78 -15.43
CA SER A 72 -8.26 13.88 -14.42
C SER A 72 -8.48 14.50 -13.04
N VAL A 73 -8.65 15.83 -12.92
CA VAL A 73 -8.80 16.52 -11.62
C VAL A 73 -9.86 15.87 -10.72
N ALA A 74 -11.06 15.59 -11.25
CA ALA A 74 -12.13 14.94 -10.50
C ALA A 74 -11.77 13.51 -10.06
N LEU A 75 -11.14 12.73 -10.96
CA LEU A 75 -10.69 11.38 -10.67
C LEU A 75 -9.58 11.36 -9.60
N ARG A 76 -8.62 12.28 -9.68
CA ARG A 76 -7.56 12.45 -8.67
C ARG A 76 -8.13 12.86 -7.32
N ALA A 77 -9.14 13.73 -7.29
CA ALA A 77 -9.83 14.09 -6.06
C ALA A 77 -10.53 12.87 -5.42
N ALA A 78 -11.21 12.05 -6.23
CA ALA A 78 -11.86 10.81 -5.76
C ALA A 78 -10.85 9.77 -5.24
N ILE A 79 -9.73 9.60 -5.94
CA ILE A 79 -8.62 8.74 -5.51
C ILE A 79 -8.02 9.25 -4.20
N ALA A 80 -7.76 10.56 -4.10
CA ALA A 80 -7.18 11.15 -2.89
C ALA A 80 -8.13 11.01 -1.69
N ALA A 81 -9.43 11.17 -1.88
CA ALA A 81 -10.43 10.89 -0.84
C ALA A 81 -10.39 9.43 -0.40
N THR A 82 -10.35 8.50 -1.36
CA THR A 82 -10.27 7.06 -1.10
C THR A 82 -8.99 6.67 -0.35
N LEU A 83 -7.85 7.29 -0.65
CA LEU A 83 -6.59 7.08 0.07
C LEU A 83 -6.66 7.62 1.50
N ARG A 84 -7.23 8.81 1.71
CA ARG A 84 -7.44 9.39 3.05
C ARG A 84 -8.36 8.53 3.90
N ASP A 85 -9.44 8.00 3.32
CA ASP A 85 -10.37 7.12 4.03
C ASP A 85 -9.69 5.83 4.49
N GLN A 86 -8.91 5.19 3.60
CA GLN A 86 -8.14 3.99 3.93
C GLN A 86 -7.08 4.28 5.01
N HIS A 87 -6.33 5.36 4.85
CA HIS A 87 -5.34 5.79 5.85
C HIS A 87 -5.99 6.03 7.22
N GLY A 88 -7.13 6.74 7.25
CA GLY A 88 -7.89 6.98 8.47
C GLY A 88 -8.44 5.69 9.11
N ALA A 89 -8.89 4.74 8.30
CA ALA A 89 -9.35 3.43 8.78
C ALA A 89 -8.21 2.62 9.41
N TRP A 90 -7.06 2.55 8.74
CA TRP A 90 -5.88 1.90 9.30
C TRP A 90 -5.41 2.57 10.58
N ARG A 91 -5.35 3.90 10.61
CA ARG A 91 -4.99 4.65 11.82
C ARG A 91 -5.90 4.31 13.01
N ARG A 92 -7.22 4.24 12.80
CA ARG A 92 -8.16 3.87 13.86
C ARG A 92 -7.94 2.44 14.36
N ARG A 93 -7.77 1.47 13.46
CA ARG A 93 -7.55 0.06 13.83
C ARG A 93 -6.23 -0.14 14.56
N LEU A 94 -5.15 0.46 14.06
CA LEU A 94 -3.84 0.38 14.68
C LEU A 94 -3.84 1.04 16.07
N ALA A 95 -4.50 2.19 16.22
CA ALA A 95 -4.63 2.84 17.52
C ALA A 95 -5.45 2.02 18.53
N ALA A 96 -6.45 1.25 18.07
CA ALA A 96 -7.27 0.40 18.94
C ALA A 96 -6.48 -0.77 19.57
N ILE A 97 -5.44 -1.25 18.90
CA ILE A 97 -4.66 -2.42 19.34
C ILE A 97 -3.28 -2.06 19.90
N ALA A 98 -2.86 -0.80 19.80
CA ALA A 98 -1.53 -0.37 20.21
C ALA A 98 -1.51 0.07 21.68
N ALA A 99 -0.47 -0.36 22.42
CA ALA A 99 -0.24 0.08 23.80
C ALA A 99 0.26 1.54 23.90
N ALA A 100 0.72 2.11 22.79
CA ALA A 100 1.22 3.48 22.66
C ALA A 100 0.79 4.05 21.29
N PRO A 101 0.90 5.37 21.05
CA PRO A 101 0.58 5.94 19.74
C PRO A 101 1.34 5.21 18.61
N PRO A 102 0.63 4.69 17.58
CA PRO A 102 1.26 3.97 16.48
C PRO A 102 2.17 4.90 15.67
N HIS A 103 3.14 4.31 14.97
CA HIS A 103 4.06 5.06 14.13
C HIS A 103 3.29 5.89 13.09
N PRO A 104 3.63 7.18 12.84
CA PRO A 104 2.88 8.03 11.91
C PRO A 104 2.77 7.47 10.48
N ALA A 105 3.82 6.78 10.01
CA ALA A 105 3.83 6.10 8.72
C ALA A 105 3.22 4.69 8.75
N GLY A 106 2.90 4.15 9.93
CA GLY A 106 2.37 2.79 10.11
C GLY A 106 1.12 2.49 9.27
N PRO A 107 0.08 3.35 9.28
CA PRO A 107 -1.10 3.14 8.45
C PRO A 107 -0.79 3.04 6.95
N LEU A 108 0.15 3.87 6.47
CA LEU A 108 0.57 3.85 5.06
C LEU A 108 1.41 2.61 4.75
N ALA A 109 2.28 2.17 5.66
CA ALA A 109 3.10 0.97 5.48
C ALA A 109 2.24 -0.29 5.35
N VAL A 110 1.25 -0.47 6.25
CA VAL A 110 0.32 -1.61 6.17
C VAL A 110 -0.49 -1.57 4.87
N GLN A 111 -0.98 -0.39 4.48
CA GLN A 111 -1.69 -0.22 3.21
C GLN A 111 -0.80 -0.55 2.00
N ALA A 112 0.46 -0.12 1.99
CA ALA A 112 1.40 -0.39 0.90
C ALA A 112 1.70 -1.89 0.77
N VAL A 113 1.88 -2.61 1.89
CA VAL A 113 2.07 -4.07 1.90
C VAL A 113 0.85 -4.78 1.32
N PHE A 114 -0.35 -4.41 1.76
CA PHE A 114 -1.60 -4.97 1.24
C PHE A 114 -1.75 -4.78 -0.26
N VAL A 115 -1.64 -3.53 -0.73
CA VAL A 115 -1.80 -3.18 -2.15
C VAL A 115 -0.72 -3.85 -3.00
N GLY A 116 0.54 -3.80 -2.58
CA GLY A 116 1.65 -4.38 -3.33
C GLY A 116 1.53 -5.89 -3.48
N LYS A 117 1.12 -6.59 -2.41
CA LYS A 117 0.84 -8.03 -2.46
C LYS A 117 -0.34 -8.36 -3.36
N LEU A 118 -1.43 -7.60 -3.25
CA LEU A 118 -2.62 -7.80 -4.08
C LEU A 118 -2.29 -7.65 -5.57
N ILE A 119 -1.57 -6.60 -5.95
CA ILE A 119 -1.12 -6.41 -7.35
C ILE A 119 -0.25 -7.57 -7.80
N ARG A 120 0.73 -7.99 -6.99
CA ARG A 120 1.64 -9.08 -7.33
C ARG A 120 0.91 -10.40 -7.51
N ALA A 121 0.04 -10.78 -6.57
CA ALA A 121 -0.73 -12.01 -6.65
C ALA A 121 -1.71 -11.98 -7.83
N ALA A 122 -2.45 -10.89 -8.01
CA ALA A 122 -3.40 -10.76 -9.11
C ALA A 122 -2.73 -10.79 -10.49
N ALA A 123 -1.52 -10.23 -10.63
CA ALA A 123 -0.77 -10.21 -11.89
C ALA A 123 -0.09 -11.56 -12.21
N THR A 124 0.27 -12.35 -11.20
CA THR A 124 1.03 -13.61 -11.37
C THR A 124 0.17 -14.86 -11.26
N GLY A 125 -1.14 -14.72 -10.97
CA GLY A 125 -2.04 -15.87 -10.79
C GLY A 125 -1.99 -16.49 -9.41
N ALA A 126 -1.51 -15.75 -8.40
CA ALA A 126 -1.52 -16.14 -6.99
C ALA A 126 -0.79 -17.46 -6.69
N ASP A 127 0.51 -17.49 -6.99
CA ASP A 127 1.38 -18.62 -6.61
C ASP A 127 1.26 -18.97 -5.12
N THR A 128 1.18 -20.27 -4.84
CA THR A 128 1.12 -20.87 -3.50
C THR A 128 2.15 -20.30 -2.53
N ALA A 129 3.38 -20.02 -2.99
CA ALA A 129 4.42 -19.41 -2.16
C ALA A 129 4.04 -17.98 -1.69
N LEU A 130 3.41 -17.19 -2.57
CA LEU A 130 2.92 -15.85 -2.22
C LEU A 130 1.73 -15.91 -1.24
N LEU A 131 0.87 -16.90 -1.41
CA LEU A 131 -0.28 -17.12 -0.53
C LEU A 131 0.15 -17.55 0.87
N ALA A 132 1.12 -18.46 0.97
CA ALA A 132 1.62 -18.99 2.24
C ALA A 132 2.23 -17.91 3.16
N LEU A 133 2.92 -16.93 2.58
CA LEU A 133 3.61 -15.87 3.33
C LEU A 133 2.70 -14.67 3.69
N ALA A 134 1.47 -14.62 3.18
CA ALA A 134 0.61 -13.44 3.31
C ALA A 134 0.38 -13.04 4.77
N ARG A 135 0.05 -14.02 5.62
CA ARG A 135 -0.25 -13.79 7.03
C ARG A 135 0.96 -13.25 7.79
N GLU A 136 2.13 -13.84 7.60
CA GLU A 136 3.36 -13.46 8.29
C GLU A 136 3.78 -12.04 7.91
N ASP A 137 3.70 -11.70 6.63
CA ASP A 137 4.02 -10.36 6.16
C ASP A 137 3.04 -9.29 6.68
N PHE A 138 1.75 -9.62 6.82
CA PHE A 138 0.79 -8.73 7.46
C PHE A 138 1.05 -8.59 8.96
N ALA A 139 1.43 -9.68 9.64
CA ALA A 139 1.85 -9.63 11.04
C ALA A 139 3.06 -8.72 11.22
N ALA A 140 4.09 -8.87 10.38
CA ALA A 140 5.28 -8.02 10.42
C ALA A 140 4.96 -6.53 10.18
N ALA A 141 4.10 -6.24 9.20
CA ALA A 141 3.68 -4.88 8.88
C ALA A 141 2.87 -4.22 10.02
N ILE A 142 1.93 -4.96 10.61
CA ILE A 142 1.10 -4.47 11.72
C ILE A 142 1.95 -4.30 12.98
N ALA A 143 2.78 -5.29 13.31
CA ALA A 143 3.71 -5.21 14.44
C ALA A 143 4.63 -4.00 14.32
N GLY A 144 5.26 -3.78 13.16
CA GLY A 144 6.13 -2.62 12.92
C GLY A 144 5.38 -1.27 12.97
N ALA A 145 4.07 -1.27 12.71
CA ALA A 145 3.24 -0.06 12.80
C ALA A 145 2.87 0.31 14.25
N ILE A 146 2.68 -0.68 15.13
CA ILE A 146 2.24 -0.47 16.54
C ILE A 146 3.39 -0.52 17.55
N ARG A 147 4.46 -1.24 17.21
CA ARG A 147 5.72 -1.33 17.95
C ARG A 147 6.84 -0.91 17.00
N PRO A 148 7.02 0.39 16.75
CA PRO A 148 8.19 0.84 16.03
C PRO A 148 9.43 0.51 16.87
N GLU A 149 10.10 -0.59 16.57
CA GLU A 149 11.53 -0.68 16.88
C GLU A 149 12.26 0.46 16.15
N LYS A 150 13.49 0.78 16.56
CA LYS A 150 14.36 1.80 15.94
C LYS A 150 14.11 1.87 14.43
N PRO A 151 13.99 3.08 13.85
CA PRO A 151 13.47 3.30 12.51
C PRO A 151 14.10 2.31 11.54
N TYR A 152 13.23 1.59 10.80
CA TYR A 152 13.60 0.63 9.76
C TYR A 152 14.76 1.22 8.94
N ALA A 153 15.99 0.77 9.21
CA ALA A 153 17.10 1.06 8.34
C ALA A 153 16.82 0.24 7.09
N HIS A 154 16.54 0.91 5.97
CA HIS A 154 16.51 0.22 4.68
C HIS A 154 17.73 -0.69 4.62
N PRO A 155 17.57 -2.03 4.42
CA PRO A 155 18.71 -2.81 3.99
C PRO A 155 19.20 -2.11 2.74
N LYS A 156 20.43 -1.55 2.80
CA LYS A 156 21.05 -0.96 1.62
C LYS A 156 20.89 -2.04 0.54
N PRO A 157 20.27 -1.73 -0.61
CA PRO A 157 20.33 -2.68 -1.71
C PRO A 157 21.81 -3.02 -1.86
N ALA A 158 22.14 -4.32 -1.87
CA ALA A 158 23.50 -4.74 -2.12
C ALA A 158 23.92 -3.98 -3.37
N CYS A 159 24.84 -3.03 -3.19
CA CYS A 159 25.35 -2.24 -4.28
C CYS A 159 26.10 -3.28 -5.09
N GLN A 160 25.47 -3.81 -6.14
CA GLN A 160 26.17 -4.64 -7.08
C GLN A 160 27.34 -3.76 -7.54
N PRO A 161 28.59 -4.22 -7.42
CA PRO A 161 29.70 -3.43 -7.91
C PRO A 161 29.40 -3.08 -9.36
N GLY A 162 29.28 -1.78 -9.64
CA GLY A 162 29.08 -1.30 -10.99
C GLY A 162 30.18 -1.86 -11.89
N PRO A 163 29.91 -2.02 -13.20
CA PRO A 163 30.90 -2.55 -14.13
C PRO A 163 32.21 -1.75 -14.01
N PRO A 164 33.38 -2.42 -14.01
CA PRO A 164 34.66 -1.73 -13.85
C PRO A 164 34.84 -0.75 -15.01
N GLY A 165 35.01 0.55 -14.69
CA GLY A 165 35.34 1.56 -15.70
C GLY A 165 34.79 2.98 -15.53
N LEU A 166 34.02 3.30 -14.48
CA LEU A 166 33.45 4.66 -14.32
C LEU A 166 33.95 5.43 -13.08
N ALA A 167 34.96 4.91 -12.38
CA ALA A 167 35.48 5.51 -11.15
C ALA A 167 36.75 6.35 -11.36
N GLU A 168 36.80 7.21 -12.38
CA GLU A 168 37.91 8.18 -12.52
C GLU A 168 37.45 9.49 -13.16
N GLN A 169 36.48 10.18 -12.56
CA GLN A 169 36.35 11.63 -12.73
C GLN A 169 35.82 12.25 -11.43
N ARG A 170 36.70 12.33 -10.42
CA ARG A 170 36.52 13.22 -9.27
C ARG A 170 37.78 14.08 -9.15
N GLU A 171 37.56 15.38 -9.36
CA GLU A 171 38.20 16.55 -8.74
C GLU A 171 38.68 17.62 -9.74
N ALA A 172 37.99 18.76 -9.71
CA ALA A 172 38.61 20.08 -9.79
C ALA A 172 37.70 21.09 -9.08
N PRO A 173 38.16 21.84 -8.06
CA PRO A 173 37.37 22.90 -7.44
C PRO A 173 37.39 24.14 -8.35
N LEU A 174 36.20 24.66 -8.67
CA LEU A 174 36.04 25.93 -9.39
C LEU A 174 36.54 27.08 -8.50
N ARG A 175 37.70 27.66 -8.83
CA ARG A 175 38.11 28.99 -8.34
C ARG A 175 37.15 30.03 -8.91
N GLY A 176 36.49 30.79 -8.05
CA GLY A 176 35.72 31.97 -8.45
C GLY A 176 36.66 33.10 -8.88
N PRO A 177 36.27 33.95 -9.85
CA PRO A 177 37.01 35.16 -10.18
C PRO A 177 36.59 36.32 -9.26
N GLU A 178 37.56 37.06 -8.70
CA GLU A 178 37.36 38.43 -8.22
C GLU A 178 37.19 39.39 -9.42
N PRO A 179 36.42 40.47 -9.27
CA PRO A 179 36.96 41.72 -8.71
C PRO A 179 36.12 42.36 -7.60
#